data_AF-A0A086Z1Z6-F1
#
_entry.id   AF-A0A086Z1Z6-F1
#
_cell.length_a   1.000
_cell.length_b   1.000
_cell.length_c   1.000
_cell.angle_alpha   90.00
_cell.angle_beta   90.00
_cell.angle_gamma   90.00
#
_symmetry.space_group_name_H-M   'P 1'
#
loop_
_entity.id
_entity.type
_entity.pdbx_description
1 polymer ?
#
loop_
_entity_poly.entity_id
_entity_poly.type
_entity_poly.pdbx_seq_one_letter_code
_entity_poly.pdbx_strand_id
1 'polypeptide(L)'
;MREGAGGPEWDETRFIPLFVMRKEEASERKYYYLGHVNAIGDPSAETTPQSGDQAARKVTVTNLHLAQALDRQLYRHLTGAESA
;
A
#
# COMPACT_ATOMS: atom_id res chain seq x y z
N MET A 1 1.24 2.10 -21.82
CA MET A 1 0.41 3.09 -21.08
C MET A 1 -0.92 2.41 -20.78
N ARG A 2 -1.32 2.28 -19.52
CA ARG A 2 -2.71 1.89 -19.20
C ARG A 2 -3.54 3.17 -19.25
N GLU A 3 -4.56 3.21 -20.12
CA GLU A 3 -5.51 4.30 -20.17
C GLU A 3 -6.19 4.50 -18.80
N GLY A 4 -6.19 5.75 -18.31
CA GLY A 4 -7.00 6.18 -17.17
C GLY A 4 -6.35 6.17 -15.79
N ALA A 5 -5.13 5.64 -15.59
CA ALA A 5 -4.45 5.70 -14.29
C ALA A 5 -4.06 7.15 -13.92
N GLY A 6 -4.67 7.71 -12.88
CA GLY A 6 -4.39 9.07 -12.38
C GLY A 6 -5.06 10.22 -13.14
N GLY A 7 -6.02 9.94 -14.04
CA GLY A 7 -6.88 10.94 -14.67
C GLY A 7 -8.16 11.22 -13.85
N PRO A 8 -8.90 12.29 -14.14
CA PRO A 8 -10.14 12.65 -13.42
C PRO A 8 -11.22 11.55 -13.42
N GLU A 9 -11.24 10.67 -14.42
CA GLU A 9 -12.15 9.51 -14.49
C GLU A 9 -11.78 8.34 -13.56
N TRP A 10 -10.60 8.36 -12.93
CA TRP A 10 -10.15 7.27 -12.06
C TRP A 10 -11.05 7.14 -10.83
N ASP A 11 -11.29 8.24 -10.13
CA ASP A 11 -12.13 8.27 -8.93
C ASP A 11 -13.61 8.02 -9.26
N GLU A 12 -14.03 8.31 -10.49
CA GLU A 12 -15.41 8.09 -10.96
C GLU A 12 -15.72 6.61 -11.26
N THR A 13 -14.70 5.80 -11.57
CA THR A 13 -14.88 4.43 -12.06
C THR A 13 -14.24 3.36 -11.18
N ARG A 14 -13.33 3.73 -10.27
CA ARG A 14 -12.52 2.79 -9.49
C ARG A 14 -12.40 3.24 -8.04
N PHE A 15 -13.02 2.48 -7.14
CA PHE A 15 -12.81 2.64 -5.70
C PHE A 15 -11.98 1.46 -5.17
N ILE A 16 -10.71 1.70 -4.88
CA ILE A 16 -9.79 0.71 -4.29
C ILE A 16 -9.52 1.11 -2.83
N PRO A 17 -10.21 0.52 -1.85
CA PRO A 17 -9.98 0.81 -0.45
C PRO A 17 -8.69 0.14 0.05
N LEU A 18 -7.86 0.87 0.79
CA LEU A 18 -6.63 0.34 1.36
C LEU A 18 -6.80 0.07 2.86
N PHE A 19 -6.45 -1.14 3.27
CA PHE A 19 -6.41 -1.57 4.67
C PHE A 19 -5.04 -2.14 4.99
N VAL A 20 -4.50 -1.77 6.15
CA VAL A 20 -3.24 -2.33 6.66
C VAL A 20 -3.42 -2.88 8.06
N MET A 21 -2.69 -3.95 8.34
CA MET A 21 -2.60 -4.58 9.65
C MET A 21 -1.19 -4.36 10.19
N ARG A 22 -1.09 -4.01 11.47
CA ARG A 22 0.18 -4.00 12.19
C ARG A 22 0.56 -5.42 12.56
N LYS A 23 1.84 -5.77 12.41
CA LYS A 23 2.33 -7.13 12.67
C LYS A 23 2.10 -7.56 14.13
N GLU A 24 2.22 -6.61 15.06
CA GLU A 24 2.04 -6.82 16.49
C GLU A 24 0.59 -7.12 16.87
N GLU A 25 -0.37 -6.66 16.05
CA GLU A 25 -1.81 -6.78 16.28
C GLU A 25 -2.44 -7.90 15.43
N ALA A 26 -1.61 -8.75 14.83
CA ALA A 26 -2.08 -9.77 13.89
C ALA A 26 -3.00 -10.82 14.52
N SER A 27 -2.79 -11.13 15.81
CA SER A 27 -3.66 -12.02 16.59
C SER A 27 -5.06 -11.44 16.76
N GLU A 28 -5.19 -10.12 16.87
CA GLU A 28 -6.44 -9.40 17.03
C GLU A 28 -7.16 -9.18 15.69
N ARG A 29 -6.49 -9.46 14.56
CA ARG A 29 -7.01 -9.28 13.20
C ARG A 29 -7.55 -7.87 12.96
N LYS A 30 -6.92 -6.87 13.57
CA LYS A 30 -7.27 -5.46 13.41
C LYS A 30 -6.70 -4.91 12.11
N TYR A 31 -7.53 -4.17 11.39
CA TYR A 31 -7.17 -3.50 10.15
C TYR A 31 -7.50 -2.03 10.27
N TYR A 32 -6.58 -1.18 9.82
CA TYR A 32 -6.75 0.26 9.74
C TYR A 32 -7.12 0.64 8.32
N TYR A 33 -8.25 1.31 8.17
CA TYR A 33 -8.66 1.89 6.89
C TYR A 33 -7.85 3.16 6.61
N LEU A 34 -7.20 3.21 5.46
CA LEU A 34 -6.32 4.31 5.06
C LEU A 34 -6.94 5.27 4.03
N GLY A 35 -8.19 5.04 3.63
CA GLY A 35 -8.80 5.71 2.49
C GLY A 35 -8.72 4.87 1.23
N HIS A 36 -8.74 5.53 0.08
CA HIS A 36 -8.74 4.89 -1.23
C HIS A 36 -7.58 5.36 -2.10
N VAL A 37 -7.23 4.54 -3.08
CA VAL A 37 -6.16 4.82 -4.04
C VAL A 37 -6.67 5.69 -5.19
N ASN A 38 -6.07 6.85 -5.41
CA ASN A 38 -6.41 7.76 -6.52
C ASN A 38 -5.51 7.58 -7.75
N ALA A 39 -4.34 6.95 -7.59
CA ALA A 39 -3.45 6.65 -8.71
C ALA A 39 -2.57 5.43 -8.42
N ILE A 40 -2.23 4.73 -9.49
CA ILE A 40 -1.32 3.59 -9.48
C ILE A 40 -0.16 3.96 -10.39
N GLY A 41 1.04 4.00 -9.83
CA GLY A 41 2.26 4.30 -10.57
C GLY A 41 2.64 3.19 -11.56
N ASP A 42 3.69 3.44 -12.34
CA ASP A 42 4.16 2.44 -13.30
C ASP A 42 4.74 1.21 -12.59
N PRO A 43 4.35 -0.01 -13.00
CA PRO A 43 4.90 -1.23 -12.42
C PRO A 43 6.36 -1.46 -12.85
N SER A 44 7.20 -1.78 -11.88
CA SER A 44 8.55 -2.34 -12.08
C SER A 44 8.54 -3.85 -11.84
N ALA A 45 9.37 -4.59 -12.58
CA ALA A 45 9.65 -5.98 -12.29
C ALA A 45 10.87 -6.06 -11.38
N GLU A 46 10.71 -6.68 -10.22
CA GLU A 46 11.78 -6.90 -9.25
C GLU A 46 11.90 -8.39 -8.93
N THR A 47 13.06 -8.81 -8.43
CA THR A 47 13.26 -10.18 -7.95
C THR A 47 13.51 -10.11 -6.46
N THR A 48 12.63 -10.72 -5.65
CA THR A 48 12.84 -10.74 -4.20
C THR A 48 14.11 -11.53 -3.89
N PRO A 49 15.00 -11.02 -3.02
CA PRO A 49 16.17 -11.76 -2.61
C PRO A 49 15.77 -13.07 -1.95
N GLN A 50 16.57 -14.11 -2.15
CA GLN A 50 16.40 -15.38 -1.47
C GLN A 50 16.52 -15.16 0.04
N SER A 51 15.53 -15.58 0.82
CA SER A 51 15.52 -15.44 2.28
C SER A 51 15.19 -16.79 2.90
N GLY A 52 16.17 -17.37 3.62
CA GLY A 52 16.07 -18.73 4.15
C GLY A 52 15.84 -19.77 3.05
N ASP A 53 14.86 -20.65 3.24
CA ASP A 53 14.45 -21.71 2.29
C ASP A 53 13.55 -21.21 1.13
N GLN A 54 13.24 -19.91 1.05
CA GLN A 54 12.40 -19.39 -0.02
C GLN A 54 13.23 -18.97 -1.23
N ALA A 55 13.03 -19.68 -2.35
CA ALA A 55 13.65 -19.35 -3.63
C ALA A 55 13.28 -17.93 -4.10
N ALA A 56 14.21 -17.31 -4.85
CA ALA A 56 13.98 -16.00 -5.45
C ALA A 56 12.74 -16.02 -6.37
N ARG A 57 11.86 -15.02 -6.21
CA ARG A 57 10.61 -14.90 -6.95
C ARG A 57 10.59 -13.59 -7.73
N LYS A 58 10.16 -13.67 -9.00
CA LYS A 58 9.83 -12.46 -9.78
C LYS A 58 8.54 -11.87 -9.23
N VAL A 59 8.60 -10.61 -8.81
CA VAL A 59 7.49 -9.83 -8.29
C VAL A 59 7.29 -8.58 -9.13
N THR A 60 6.06 -8.07 -9.15
CA THR A 60 5.74 -6.77 -9.72
C THR A 60 5.56 -5.79 -8.56
N VAL A 61 6.31 -4.70 -8.59
CA VAL A 61 6.25 -3.63 -7.60
C VAL A 61 5.61 -2.41 -8.24
N THR A 62 4.71 -1.77 -7.51
CA THR A 62 3.99 -0.58 -7.98
C THR A 62 3.69 0.33 -6.80
N ASN A 63 3.87 1.63 -7.02
CA ASN A 63 3.48 2.65 -6.05
C ASN A 63 1.98 2.92 -6.12
N LEU A 64 1.32 2.91 -4.96
CA LEU A 64 -0.08 3.31 -4.82
C LEU A 64 -0.13 4.67 -4.15
N HIS A 65 -0.85 5.61 -4.77
CA HIS A 65 -1.06 6.94 -4.23
C HIS A 65 -2.43 6.99 -3.56
N LEU A 66 -2.46 7.44 -2.30
CA LEU A 66 -3.70 7.66 -1.57
C LEU A 66 -4.34 8.98 -2.02
N ALA A 67 -5.67 8.99 -2.10
CA ALA A 67 -6.45 10.18 -2.41
C ALA A 67 -6.24 11.31 -1.41
N GLN A 68 -5.94 10.96 -0.15
CA GLN A 68 -5.69 11.91 0.92
C GLN A 68 -4.47 11.50 1.72
N ALA A 69 -3.80 12.51 2.30
CA ALA A 69 -2.70 12.27 3.23
C ALA A 69 -3.19 11.51 4.47
N LEU A 70 -2.38 10.60 4.96
CA LEU A 70 -2.65 9.91 6.22
C LEU A 70 -2.56 10.88 7.39
N ASP A 71 -3.43 10.68 8.37
CA ASP A 71 -3.29 11.35 9.65
C ASP A 71 -1.92 11.02 10.28
N ARG A 72 -1.31 12.02 10.93
CA ARG A 72 0.04 11.91 11.48
C ARG A 72 0.09 10.90 12.63
N GLN A 73 -0.92 10.86 13.50
CA GLN A 73 -0.97 9.91 14.61
C GLN A 73 -1.16 8.50 14.07
N LEU A 74 -2.06 8.32 13.11
CA LEU A 74 -2.25 7.03 12.45
C LEU A 74 -0.96 6.54 11.77
N TYR A 75 -0.26 7.42 11.05
CA TYR A 75 1.02 7.08 10.42
C TYR A 75 2.07 6.61 11.45
N ARG A 76 2.21 7.32 12.58
CA ARG A 76 3.14 6.94 13.65
C ARG A 76 2.78 5.62 14.29
N HIS A 77 1.50 5.42 14.59
CA HIS A 77 0.97 4.18 15.12
C HIS A 77 1.30 2.99 14.19
N LEU A 78 1.02 3.13 12.90
CA LEU A 78 1.26 2.09 11.90
C LEU A 78 2.74 1.75 11.71
N THR A 79 3.61 2.76 11.77
CA THR A 79 5.06 2.62 11.53
C THR A 79 5.86 2.31 12.80
N GLY A 80 5.26 2.40 13.98
CA GLY A 80 5.95 2.27 15.26
C GLY A 80 6.87 3.45 15.60
N ALA A 81 6.74 4.58 14.89
CA ALA A 81 7.56 5.78 15.07
C ALA A 81 7.10 6.67 16.25
N GLU A 82 6.57 6.07 17.32
CA GLU A 82 5.96 6.79 18.44
C GLU A 82 6.99 7.50 19.36
N SER A 83 8.29 7.24 19.18
CA SER A 83 9.36 7.82 20.00
C SER A 83 10.57 8.17 19.14
N ALA A 84 10.70 9.44 18.72
CA ALA A 84 11.97 10.05 18.31
C ALA A 84 11.95 11.54 18.70
#